data_AF-A0A453BWN8-F1
#
_entry.id   AF-A0A453BWN8-F1
#
_cell.length_a   1.000
_cell.length_b   1.000
_cell.length_c   1.000
_cell.angle_alpha   90.00
_cell.angle_beta   90.00
_cell.angle_gamma   90.00
#
_symmetry.space_group_name_H-M   'P 1'
#
loop_
_entity.id
_entity.type
_entity.pdbx_description
1 polymer ?
#
loop_
_entity_poly.entity_id
_entity_poly.type
_entity_poly.pdbx_seq_one_letter_code
_entity_poly.pdbx_strand_id
1 'polypeptide(L)'
;QLKACNSLYEGHVPMKYKHYCKKMKKSGEWGDHVTLQAAADKFAAKICLLTSFRDTCFVEIVPQYQAPQRELWLSFWSEIHYNSLYDARDLPSKYKPRKKHWLF
;
A
#
# COMPACT_ATOMS: atom_id res chain seq x y z
N GLN A 1 -12.55 -4.74 6.71
CA GLN A 1 -12.27 -5.61 5.56
C GLN A 1 -11.80 -6.99 5.99
N LEU A 2 -10.53 -7.17 6.41
CA LEU A 2 -9.96 -8.47 6.77
C LEU A 2 -10.89 -9.34 7.66
N LYS A 3 -11.39 -8.78 8.76
CA LYS A 3 -12.32 -9.52 9.64
C LYS A 3 -13.70 -9.80 9.06
N ALA A 4 -14.24 -8.88 8.26
CA ALA A 4 -15.62 -8.94 7.78
C ALA A 4 -15.76 -9.85 6.54
N CYS A 5 -14.70 -9.97 5.75
CA CYS A 5 -14.65 -10.75 4.53
C CYS A 5 -13.53 -11.81 4.63
N ASN A 6 -13.46 -12.50 5.78
CA ASN A 6 -12.36 -13.41 6.11
C ASN A 6 -12.16 -14.53 5.07
N SER A 7 -13.25 -15.08 4.53
CA SER A 7 -13.26 -16.16 3.54
C SER A 7 -12.44 -15.84 2.29
N LEU A 8 -12.27 -14.56 1.95
CA LEU A 8 -11.48 -14.11 0.80
C LEU A 8 -9.98 -14.20 1.05
N TYR A 9 -9.55 -14.06 2.30
CA TYR A 9 -8.15 -13.82 2.65
C TYR A 9 -7.53 -14.96 3.45
N GLU A 10 -8.34 -15.79 4.11
CA GLU A 10 -7.88 -16.86 5.00
C GLU A 10 -6.93 -17.85 4.32
N GLY A 11 -7.22 -18.25 3.07
CA GLY A 11 -6.36 -19.16 2.31
C GLY A 11 -5.00 -18.60 1.90
N HIS A 12 -4.81 -17.29 1.98
CA HIS A 12 -3.56 -16.61 1.61
C HIS A 12 -2.61 -16.40 2.80
N VAL A 13 -3.04 -16.80 4.00
CA VAL A 13 -2.30 -16.58 5.23
C VAL A 13 -1.83 -17.93 5.79
N PRO A 14 -0.52 -18.15 6.03
CA PRO A 14 0.00 -19.45 6.47
C PRO A 14 -0.31 -19.79 7.94
N MET A 15 -1.00 -18.90 8.65
CA MET A 15 -1.33 -19.04 10.07
C MET A 15 -2.84 -18.93 10.30
N LYS A 16 -3.31 -19.34 11.49
CA LYS A 16 -4.71 -19.17 11.88
C LYS A 16 -5.17 -17.73 11.66
N TYR A 17 -6.20 -17.52 10.84
CA TYR A 17 -6.60 -16.18 10.39
C TYR A 17 -6.99 -15.24 11.53
N LYS A 18 -7.59 -15.78 12.60
CA LYS A 18 -7.88 -15.03 13.83
C LYS A 18 -6.60 -14.44 14.47
N HIS A 19 -5.49 -15.17 14.46
CA HIS A 19 -4.21 -14.69 14.96
C HIS A 19 -3.67 -13.59 14.04
N TYR A 20 -3.71 -13.81 12.73
CA TYR A 20 -3.30 -12.82 11.74
C TYR A 20 -4.05 -11.49 11.90
N CYS A 21 -5.38 -11.52 12.02
CA CYS A 21 -6.21 -10.34 12.27
C CYS A 21 -5.87 -9.63 13.59
N LYS A 22 -5.42 -10.37 14.62
CA LYS A 22 -4.96 -9.78 15.88
C LYS A 22 -3.58 -9.13 15.73
N LYS A 23 -2.70 -9.74 14.93
CA LYS A 23 -1.37 -9.21 14.59
C LYS A 23 -1.50 -7.89 13.82
N MET A 24 -2.26 -7.89 12.73
CA MET A 24 -2.50 -6.71 11.87
C MET A 24 -3.25 -5.56 12.56
N LYS A 25 -3.85 -5.80 13.72
CA LYS A 25 -4.45 -4.72 14.53
C LYS A 25 -3.41 -3.92 15.32
N LYS A 26 -2.20 -4.46 15.55
CA LYS A 26 -1.18 -3.82 16.38
C LYS A 26 -0.56 -2.63 15.64
N SER A 27 -0.39 -1.52 16.34
CA SER A 27 0.37 -0.39 15.80
C SER A 27 1.82 -0.81 15.52
N GLY A 28 2.34 -0.39 14.36
CA GLY A 28 3.69 -0.77 13.91
C GLY A 28 3.80 -2.18 13.31
N GLU A 29 2.71 -2.96 13.26
CA GLU A 29 2.70 -4.18 12.44
C GLU A 29 2.76 -3.79 10.96
N TRP A 30 3.64 -4.46 10.22
CA TRP A 30 3.82 -4.19 8.80
C TRP A 30 2.70 -4.81 7.98
N GLY A 31 2.21 -4.07 7.01
CA GLY A 31 1.30 -4.59 5.99
C GLY A 31 2.03 -5.56 5.06
N ASP A 32 1.26 -6.49 4.50
CA ASP A 32 1.68 -7.46 3.50
C ASP A 32 0.78 -7.41 2.26
N HIS A 33 1.00 -8.32 1.32
CA HIS A 33 0.18 -8.44 0.10
C HIS A 33 -1.32 -8.64 0.38
N VAL A 34 -1.69 -9.34 1.45
CA VAL A 34 -3.09 -9.55 1.85
C VAL A 34 -3.71 -8.23 2.34
N THR A 35 -2.95 -7.41 3.09
CA THR A 35 -3.43 -6.09 3.49
C THR A 35 -3.59 -5.14 2.31
N LEU A 36 -2.72 -5.22 1.30
CA LEU A 36 -2.85 -4.44 0.06
C LEU A 36 -4.10 -4.85 -0.73
N GLN A 37 -4.35 -6.16 -0.90
CA GLN A 37 -5.58 -6.64 -1.53
C GLN A 37 -6.82 -6.20 -0.77
N ALA A 38 -6.81 -6.33 0.57
CA ALA A 38 -7.92 -5.87 1.40
C ALA A 38 -8.13 -4.35 1.32
N ALA A 39 -7.07 -3.55 1.19
CA ALA A 39 -7.19 -2.12 0.98
C ALA A 39 -7.81 -1.80 -0.40
N ALA A 40 -7.34 -2.46 -1.47
CA ALA A 40 -7.89 -2.32 -2.81
C ALA A 40 -9.40 -2.63 -2.84
N ASP A 41 -9.80 -3.76 -2.25
CA ASP A 41 -11.20 -4.17 -2.15
C ASP A 41 -12.04 -3.16 -1.34
N LYS A 42 -11.52 -2.70 -0.19
CA LYS A 42 -12.28 -1.83 0.72
C LYS A 42 -12.54 -0.45 0.13
N PHE A 43 -11.59 0.08 -0.63
CA PHE A 43 -11.62 1.45 -1.15
C PHE A 43 -11.97 1.55 -2.63
N ALA A 44 -12.29 0.44 -3.30
CA ALA A 44 -12.49 0.39 -4.75
C ALA A 44 -11.29 0.98 -5.49
N ALA A 45 -10.07 0.72 -5.02
CA ALA A 45 -8.88 1.36 -5.54
C ALA A 45 -7.97 0.31 -6.19
N LYS A 46 -7.55 0.56 -7.42
CA LYS A 46 -6.43 -0.16 -8.03
C LYS A 46 -5.14 0.34 -7.38
N ILE A 47 -4.31 -0.56 -6.90
CA ILE A 47 -3.00 -0.23 -6.36
C ILE A 47 -1.94 -0.71 -7.36
N CYS A 48 -1.20 0.25 -7.90
CA CYS A 48 -0.05 0.06 -8.76
C CYS A 48 1.21 0.09 -7.90
N LEU A 49 1.92 -1.04 -7.82
CA LEU A 49 3.10 -1.19 -6.98
C LEU A 49 4.36 -1.37 -7.84
N LEU A 50 5.26 -0.41 -7.78
CA LEU A 50 6.60 -0.53 -8.34
C LEU A 50 7.52 -1.14 -7.28
N THR A 51 8.23 -2.21 -7.61
CA THR A 51 9.09 -2.91 -6.64
C THR A 51 10.54 -2.94 -7.08
N SER A 52 11.46 -3.12 -6.13
CA SER A 52 12.88 -3.33 -6.41
C SER A 52 13.23 -4.75 -6.88
N PHE A 53 12.26 -5.67 -6.99
CA PHE A 53 12.51 -7.00 -7.54
C PHE A 53 12.68 -6.90 -9.05
N ARG A 54 13.79 -7.41 -9.59
CA ARG A 54 14.09 -7.28 -11.03
C ARG A 54 13.08 -7.99 -11.91
N ASP A 55 12.65 -9.19 -11.48
CA ASP A 55 11.76 -10.04 -12.26
C ASP A 55 10.29 -9.65 -12.11
N THR A 56 9.95 -8.91 -11.05
CA THR A 56 8.59 -8.46 -10.71
C THR A 56 8.57 -6.97 -10.34
N CYS A 57 9.13 -6.15 -11.23
CA CYS A 57 9.31 -4.71 -11.01
C CYS A 57 7.98 -3.93 -10.92
N PHE A 58 6.88 -4.53 -11.39
CA PHE A 58 5.55 -3.93 -11.37
C PHE A 58 4.49 -4.99 -11.01
N VAL A 59 3.60 -4.62 -10.09
CA VAL A 59 2.49 -5.45 -9.63
C VAL A 59 1.23 -4.59 -9.60
N GLU A 60 0.15 -5.09 -10.19
CA GLU A 60 -1.17 -4.47 -10.12
C GLU A 60 -2.08 -5.27 -9.19
N ILE A 61 -2.67 -4.57 -8.23
CA ILE A 61 -3.62 -5.13 -7.29
C ILE A 61 -4.97 -4.47 -7.57
N VAL A 62 -5.89 -5.26 -8.13
CA VAL A 62 -7.21 -4.80 -8.55
C VAL A 62 -8.26 -5.26 -7.53
N PRO A 63 -9.27 -4.43 -7.19
CA PRO A 63 -10.39 -4.87 -6.35
C PRO A 63 -11.12 -6.06 -6.99
N GLN A 64 -11.43 -7.09 -6.19
CA GLN A 64 -11.99 -8.35 -6.71
C GLN A 64 -13.45 -8.25 -7.16
N TYR A 65 -14.26 -7.42 -6.50
CA TYR A 65 -15.73 -7.45 -6.63
C TYR A 65 -16.35 -6.15 -7.15
N GLN A 66 -15.54 -5.19 -7.56
CA GLN A 66 -16.02 -3.90 -8.06
C GLN A 66 -15.00 -3.28 -9.00
N ALA A 67 -15.47 -2.47 -9.94
CA ALA A 67 -14.58 -1.70 -10.81
C ALA A 67 -13.77 -0.69 -9.97
N PRO A 68 -12.47 -0.53 -10.25
CA PRO A 68 -11.66 0.47 -9.57
C PRO A 68 -12.18 1.88 -9.89
N GLN A 69 -12.45 2.66 -8.84
CA GLN A 69 -12.87 4.06 -8.90
C GLN A 69 -11.69 5.02 -8.81
N ARG A 70 -10.54 4.53 -8.34
CA ARG A 70 -9.31 5.30 -8.11
C ARG A 70 -8.09 4.45 -8.41
N GLU A 71 -7.00 5.11 -8.76
CA GLU A 71 -5.70 4.49 -8.91
C GLU A 71 -4.73 5.09 -7.88
N LEU A 72 -4.02 4.23 -7.16
CA LEU A 72 -3.03 4.59 -6.15
C LEU A 72 -1.68 4.01 -6.55
N TRP A 73 -0.64 4.82 -6.46
CA TRP A 73 0.71 4.41 -6.80
C TRP A 73 1.58 4.29 -5.55
N LEU A 74 2.27 3.17 -5.43
CA LEU A 74 3.19 2.87 -4.34
C LEU A 74 4.54 2.42 -4.91
N SER A 75 5.62 2.72 -4.20
CA SER A 75 6.91 2.06 -4.40
C SER A 75 7.21 1.14 -3.22
N PHE A 76 7.68 -0.07 -3.48
CA PHE A 76 8.19 -0.99 -2.47
C PHE A 76 9.68 -1.23 -2.66
N TRP A 77 10.48 -0.71 -1.73
CA TRP A 77 11.85 -1.15 -1.59
C TRP A 77 11.86 -2.41 -0.73
N SER A 78 12.19 -3.54 -1.37
CA SER A 78 12.07 -4.86 -0.75
C SER A 78 12.70 -4.89 0.63
N GLU A 79 11.95 -5.42 1.60
CA GLU A 79 12.34 -5.57 3.01
C GLU A 79 12.50 -4.26 3.80
N ILE A 80 12.36 -3.10 3.15
CA ILE A 80 12.67 -1.81 3.79
C ILE A 80 11.45 -0.90 3.91
N HIS A 81 10.73 -0.57 2.82
CA HIS A 81 9.63 0.40 2.97
C HIS A 81 8.67 0.47 1.78
N TYR A 82 7.45 0.94 2.08
CA TYR A 82 6.48 1.42 1.08
C TYR A 82 6.45 2.95 1.09
N ASN A 83 6.53 3.59 -0.07
CA ASN A 83 6.28 5.04 -0.21
C ASN A 83 5.07 5.29 -1.11
N SER A 84 4.41 6.42 -0.88
CA SER A 84 3.45 6.97 -1.84
C SER A 84 4.16 7.58 -3.04
N LEU A 85 3.68 7.24 -4.24
CA LEU A 85 4.07 7.90 -5.47
C LEU A 85 2.93 8.80 -5.93
N TYR A 86 3.30 9.94 -6.50
CA TYR A 86 2.38 10.95 -6.98
C TYR A 86 2.77 11.34 -8.39
N ASP A 87 1.78 11.71 -9.20
CA ASP A 87 2.06 12.39 -10.45
C ASP A 87 2.78 13.71 -10.16
N ALA A 88 3.79 14.04 -10.98
CA ALA A 88 4.53 15.29 -10.83
C ALA A 88 3.62 16.53 -10.90
N ARG A 89 2.48 16.42 -11.60
CA ARG A 89 1.46 17.47 -11.74
C ARG A 89 0.59 17.63 -10.49
N ASP A 90 0.47 16.58 -9.68
CA ASP A 90 -0.36 16.56 -8.47
C ASP A 90 0.42 17.01 -7.22
N LEU A 91 1.73 17.22 -7.35
CA LEU A 91 2.52 17.81 -6.28
C LEU A 91 2.07 19.26 -6.07
N PRO A 92 1.58 19.64 -4.88
CA PRO A 92 1.33 21.05 -4.61
C PRO A 92 2.65 21.79 -4.81
N SER A 93 2.65 22.89 -5.58
CA SER A 93 3.83 23.69 -5.92
C SER A 93 4.49 24.27 -4.66
N LYS A 94 5.21 23.46 -3.90
CA LYS A 94 5.75 23.78 -2.57
C LYS A 94 7.28 23.77 -2.55
N TYR A 95 7.92 23.91 -3.71
CA TYR A 95 9.30 24.39 -3.73
C TYR A 95 9.31 25.91 -3.52
N LYS A 96 9.01 26.36 -2.28
CA LYS A 96 9.57 27.63 -1.80
C LYS A 96 11.00 27.29 -1.34
N PRO A 97 12.06 27.78 -1.98
CA PRO A 97 13.41 27.57 -1.45
C PRO A 97 13.43 28.11 -0.03
N ARG A 98 13.73 27.24 0.95
CA ARG A 98 13.94 27.68 2.34
C ARG A 98 15.05 28.73 2.30
N LYS A 99 14.74 29.98 2.65
CA LYS A 99 15.78 31.01 2.84
C LYS A 99 16.73 30.49 3.92
N LYS A 100 17.94 30.09 3.50
CA LYS A 100 19.03 29.82 4.45
C LYS A 100 19.46 31.19 4.98
N HIS A 101 19.00 31.55 6.16
CA HIS A 101 19.60 32.63 6.93
C HIS A 101 20.92 32.07 7.47
N TRP A 102 22.03 32.42 6.82
CA TRP A 102 23.35 32.25 7.41
C TRP A 102 23.46 33.26 8.54
N LEU A 103 23.50 32.77 9.77
CA LEU A 103 23.92 33.57 10.92
C LEU A 103 25.43 33.78 10.76
N PHE A 104 25.82 35.01 10.37
CA PHE A 104 27.12 35.55 10.72
C PHE A 104 27.03 36.13 12.13
#